data_AF-A0A0Q9K0L4-F1
#
_entry.id   AF-A0A0Q9K0L4-F1
#
_cell.length_a   1.000
_cell.length_b   1.000
_cell.length_c   1.000
_cell.angle_alpha   90.00
_cell.angle_beta   90.00
_cell.angle_gamma   90.00
#
_symmetry.space_group_name_H-M   'P 1'
#
loop_
_entity.id
_entity.type
_entity.pdbx_description
1 polymer ?
#
loop_
_entity_poly.entity_id
_entity_poly.type
_entity_poly.pdbx_seq_one_letter_code
_entity_poly.pdbx_strand_id
1 'polypeptide(L)'
;MNGETGITEAGYDLDKGITYKGYRILASDEKYKFGTLVDIHLGSGETIHGIVLDRGGTVKGNHFDIVYENRDKAYDFGIQDVTFEIKGRLDI
;
A
#
# COMPACT_ATOMS: atom_id res chain seq x y z
N MET A 1 -9.66 -9.86 -15.04
CA MET A 1 -9.13 -9.67 -13.68
C MET A 1 -9.92 -8.53 -13.08
N ASN A 2 -10.67 -8.78 -12.00
CA ASN A 2 -11.40 -7.74 -11.28
C ASN A 2 -10.60 -7.45 -10.00
N GLY A 3 -9.58 -6.61 -10.14
CA GLY A 3 -8.86 -6.06 -9.00
C GLY A 3 -9.55 -4.84 -8.42
N GLU A 4 -8.93 -4.23 -7.42
CA GLU A 4 -9.33 -2.88 -7.05
C GLU A 4 -9.11 -1.98 -8.27
N THR A 5 -10.21 -1.50 -8.82
CA THR A 5 -10.26 -0.52 -9.91
C THR A 5 -10.57 0.85 -9.33
N GLY A 6 -10.14 1.91 -10.02
CA GLY A 6 -10.41 3.28 -9.60
C GLY A 6 -9.17 4.13 -9.45
N ILE A 7 -9.38 5.36 -8.97
CA ILE A 7 -8.33 6.36 -8.78
C ILE A 7 -8.02 6.45 -7.29
N THR A 8 -6.76 6.25 -6.92
CA THR A 8 -6.30 6.47 -5.54
C THR A 8 -6.51 7.94 -5.14
N GLU A 9 -6.55 8.25 -3.84
CA GLU A 9 -6.72 9.64 -3.41
C GLU A 9 -5.57 10.57 -3.89
N ALA A 10 -4.36 10.04 -4.11
CA ALA A 10 -3.25 10.76 -4.73
C ALA A 10 -3.35 10.91 -6.27
N GLY A 11 -4.40 10.38 -6.91
CA GLY A 11 -4.66 10.54 -8.34
C GLY A 11 -4.07 9.46 -9.24
N TYR A 12 -3.58 8.34 -8.69
CA TYR A 12 -3.06 7.24 -9.49
C TYR A 12 -4.19 6.30 -9.94
N ASP A 13 -4.16 5.90 -11.22
CA ASP A 13 -5.16 5.04 -11.83
C ASP A 13 -4.78 3.57 -11.67
N LEU A 14 -5.52 2.83 -10.84
CA LEU A 14 -5.26 1.43 -10.53
C LEU A 14 -5.48 0.49 -11.73
N ASP A 15 -6.17 0.94 -12.79
CA ASP A 15 -6.27 0.19 -14.04
C ASP A 15 -4.90 0.09 -14.75
N LYS A 16 -3.95 0.97 -14.39
CA LYS A 16 -2.55 0.91 -14.85
C LYS A 16 -1.71 -0.10 -14.06
N GLY A 17 -2.24 -0.63 -12.96
CA GLY A 17 -1.63 -1.70 -12.17
C GLY A 17 -1.42 -1.34 -10.70
N ILE A 18 -1.23 -2.36 -9.86
CA ILE A 18 -1.13 -2.25 -8.39
C ILE A 18 0.25 -1.81 -7.85
N THR A 19 1.09 -1.28 -8.73
CA THR A 19 2.42 -0.75 -8.38
C THR A 19 2.63 0.62 -9.00
N TYR A 20 3.38 1.48 -8.32
CA TYR A 20 3.80 2.77 -8.82
C TYR A 20 5.33 2.89 -8.73
N LYS A 21 6.00 3.07 -9.88
CA LYS A 21 7.47 3.14 -9.98
C LYS A 21 8.19 1.98 -9.27
N GLY A 22 7.62 0.77 -9.31
CA GLY A 22 8.18 -0.43 -8.70
C GLY A 22 7.79 -0.68 -7.25
N TYR A 23 7.08 0.24 -6.60
CA TYR A 23 6.58 0.08 -5.23
C TYR A 23 5.13 -0.39 -5.20
N ARG A 24 4.76 -1.23 -4.23
CA ARG A 24 3.36 -1.60 -3.95
C ARG A 24 2.58 -0.39 -3.48
N ILE A 25 1.37 -0.24 -3.97
CA ILE A 25 0.53 0.89 -3.58
C ILE A 25 -0.10 0.60 -2.22
N LEU A 26 -0.01 1.58 -1.32
CA LEU A 26 -0.53 1.50 0.04
C LEU A 26 -1.62 2.56 0.26
N ALA A 27 -2.67 2.17 0.97
CA ALA A 27 -3.50 3.09 1.72
C ALA A 27 -2.97 3.20 3.15
N SER A 28 -2.92 4.43 3.69
CA SER A 28 -2.47 4.64 5.07
C SER A 28 -3.05 5.90 5.70
N ASP A 29 -2.81 6.08 7.00
CA ASP A 29 -3.15 7.27 7.77
C ASP A 29 -2.48 8.54 7.21
N GLU A 30 -3.14 9.69 7.37
CA GLU A 30 -2.69 10.99 6.88
C GLU A 30 -1.34 11.44 7.46
N LYS A 31 -0.94 10.92 8.62
CA LYS A 31 0.40 11.17 9.18
C LYS A 31 1.52 10.71 8.25
N TYR A 32 1.26 9.72 7.39
CA TYR A 32 2.13 9.34 6.30
C TYR A 32 1.66 10.04 5.03
N LYS A 33 2.38 11.09 4.65
CA LYS A 33 2.07 11.90 3.46
C LYS A 33 2.09 11.04 2.20
N PHE A 34 1.33 11.43 1.19
CA PHE A 34 1.44 10.78 -0.11
C PHE A 34 2.89 10.82 -0.64
N GLY A 35 3.30 9.73 -1.26
CA GLY A 35 4.66 9.49 -1.71
C GLY A 35 5.60 8.94 -0.63
N THR A 36 5.16 8.79 0.63
CA THR A 36 5.98 8.16 1.68
C THR A 36 6.32 6.72 1.26
N LEU A 37 7.61 6.39 1.31
CA LEU A 37 8.14 5.06 1.01
C LEU A 37 8.28 4.27 2.31
N VAL A 38 7.77 3.04 2.29
CA VAL A 38 7.71 2.16 3.46
C VAL A 38 8.24 0.79 3.08
N ASP A 39 9.21 0.29 3.84
CA ASP A 39 9.57 -1.12 3.79
C ASP A 39 8.79 -1.86 4.89
N ILE A 40 8.04 -2.90 4.51
CA ILE A 40 7.24 -3.72 5.42
C ILE A 40 7.87 -5.11 5.48
N HIS A 41 8.36 -5.51 6.65
CA HIS A 41 9.04 -6.79 6.84
C HIS A 41 8.06 -7.84 7.36
N LEU A 42 7.76 -8.83 6.52
CA LEU A 42 6.84 -9.91 6.84
C LEU A 42 7.52 -10.97 7.71
N GLY A 43 6.72 -11.73 8.47
CA GLY A 43 7.22 -12.86 9.27
C GLY A 43 7.87 -13.98 8.45
N SER A 44 7.59 -14.04 7.14
CA SER A 44 8.22 -14.96 6.19
C SER A 44 9.68 -14.60 5.85
N GLY A 45 10.13 -13.38 6.20
CA GLY A 45 11.41 -12.81 5.77
C GLY A 45 11.35 -12.03 4.46
N GLU A 46 10.20 -12.03 3.77
CA GLU A 46 9.95 -11.16 2.61
C GLU A 46 9.80 -9.70 3.06
N THR A 47 10.30 -8.77 2.25
CA THR A 47 10.07 -7.33 2.43
C THR A 47 9.23 -6.78 1.29
N ILE A 48 8.13 -6.12 1.64
CA ILE A 48 7.31 -5.37 0.69
C ILE A 48 7.81 -3.93 0.66
N HIS A 49 8.24 -3.47 -0.51
CA HIS A 49 8.56 -2.07 -0.76
C HIS A 49 7.30 -1.34 -1.22
N GLY A 50 6.79 -0.43 -0.40
CA GLY A 50 5.51 0.23 -0.62
C GLY A 50 5.61 1.75 -0.73
N ILE A 51 4.59 2.36 -1.33
CA ILE A 51 4.39 3.80 -1.44
C ILE A 51 2.95 4.18 -1.07
N VAL A 52 2.80 5.17 -0.20
CA VAL A 52 1.49 5.68 0.21
C VAL A 52 0.90 6.55 -0.91
N LEU A 53 -0.17 6.08 -1.56
CA LEU A 53 -0.90 6.84 -2.59
C LEU A 53 -2.41 6.91 -2.34
N ASP A 54 -2.90 6.21 -1.32
CA ASP A 54 -4.33 6.13 -1.06
C ASP A 54 -4.69 6.31 0.41
N ARG A 55 -5.98 6.45 0.68
CA ARG A 55 -6.55 6.56 2.02
C ARG A 55 -7.73 5.62 2.18
N GLY A 56 -7.87 5.09 3.39
CA GLY A 56 -9.07 4.38 3.82
C GLY A 56 -9.64 5.04 5.07
N GLY A 57 -10.97 5.18 5.12
CA GLY A 57 -11.64 5.77 6.30
C GLY A 57 -11.33 5.02 7.60
N THR A 58 -11.10 3.71 7.51
CA THR A 58 -10.76 2.81 8.62
C THR A 58 -9.25 2.59 8.80
N VAL A 59 -8.43 2.99 7.84
CA VAL A 59 -6.97 2.80 7.88
C VAL A 59 -6.35 3.98 8.64
N LYS A 60 -6.04 3.76 9.92
CA LYS A 60 -5.58 4.78 10.86
C LYS A 60 -4.35 4.33 11.64
N GLY A 61 -3.53 5.28 12.09
CA GLY A 61 -2.33 5.00 12.89
C GLY A 61 -1.25 4.24 12.10
N ASN A 62 -0.68 3.19 12.69
CA ASN A 62 0.35 2.34 12.07
C ASN A 62 -0.26 1.17 11.30
N HIS A 63 -1.31 1.43 10.54
CA HIS A 63 -1.99 0.45 9.69
C HIS A 63 -1.72 0.84 8.23
N PHE A 64 -1.27 -0.14 7.44
CA PHE A 64 -1.10 -0.03 5.99
C PHE A 64 -1.99 -1.07 5.34
N ASP A 65 -2.84 -0.64 4.42
CA ASP A 65 -3.59 -1.54 3.55
C ASP A 65 -2.89 -1.60 2.19
N ILE A 66 -2.76 -2.80 1.62
CA ILE A 66 -1.97 -3.03 0.41
C ILE A 66 -2.94 -3.33 -0.72
N VAL A 67 -2.86 -2.58 -1.82
CA VAL A 67 -3.72 -2.83 -2.98
C VAL A 67 -3.38 -4.18 -3.62
N TYR A 68 -4.41 -4.99 -3.88
CA TYR A 68 -4.31 -6.30 -4.53
C TYR A 68 -5.16 -6.38 -5.81
N GLU A 69 -4.77 -7.32 -6.67
CA GLU A 69 -5.41 -7.61 -7.96
C GLU A 69 -6.79 -8.27 -7.85
N ASN A 70 -7.23 -8.68 -6.66
CA ASN A 70 -8.58 -9.15 -6.35
C ASN A 70 -8.70 -9.45 -4.85
N ARG A 71 -9.94 -9.65 -4.41
CA ARG A 71 -10.31 -9.93 -3.02
C ARG A 71 -9.73 -11.26 -2.49
N ASP A 72 -9.65 -12.29 -3.31
CA ASP A 72 -9.16 -13.60 -2.88
C ASP A 72 -7.67 -13.52 -2.49
N LYS A 73 -6.85 -12.84 -3.31
CA LYS A 73 -5.44 -12.57 -2.98
C LYS A 73 -5.26 -11.73 -1.72
N ALA A 74 -6.12 -10.74 -1.52
CA ALA A 74 -6.09 -9.93 -0.30
C ALA A 74 -6.40 -10.79 0.94
N TYR A 75 -7.37 -11.71 0.84
CA TYR A 75 -7.68 -12.64 1.93
C TYR A 75 -6.58 -13.67 2.17
N ASP A 76 -5.96 -14.20 1.11
CA ASP A 76 -4.84 -15.12 1.22
C ASP A 76 -3.64 -14.46 1.92
N PHE A 77 -3.39 -13.18 1.65
CA PHE A 77 -2.37 -12.40 2.35
C PHE A 77 -2.74 -12.14 3.81
N GLY A 78 -4.01 -11.83 4.07
CA GLY A 78 -4.55 -11.64 5.41
C GLY A 78 -4.00 -10.42 6.15
N ILE A 79 -4.45 -10.25 7.39
CA ILE A 79 -3.94 -9.22 8.30
C ILE A 79 -2.72 -9.81 9.03
N GLN A 80 -1.64 -9.04 9.10
CA GLN A 80 -0.38 -9.47 9.72
C GLN A 80 0.17 -8.36 10.63
N ASP A 81 0.61 -8.73 11.83
CA ASP A 81 1.43 -7.85 12.66
C ASP A 81 2.88 -7.93 12.17
N VAL A 82 3.41 -6.79 11.73
CA VAL A 82 4.67 -6.67 11.01
C VAL A 82 5.53 -5.54 11.60
N THR A 83 6.80 -5.53 11.24
CA THR A 83 7.67 -4.35 11.45
C THR A 83 7.78 -3.56 10.15
N PHE A 84 7.94 -2.24 10.26
CA PHE A 84 8.10 -1.40 9.09
C PHE A 84 9.13 -0.29 9.33
N GLU A 85 9.72 0.19 8.25
CA GLU A 85 10.66 1.32 8.25
C GLU A 85 10.22 2.36 7.21
N ILE A 86 10.25 3.63 7.59
CA ILE A 86 10.06 4.74 6.64
C ILE A 86 11.39 5.02 5.94
N LYS A 87 11.43 4.84 4.62
CA LYS A 87 12.67 4.98 3.82
C LYS A 87 12.86 6.37 3.22
N GLY A 88 11.81 7.18 3.24
CA GLY A 88 11.81 8.53 2.69
C GLY A 88 10.49 8.87 2.05
N ARG A 89 10.52 9.80 1.09
CA ARG A 89 9.34 10.21 0.33
C ARG A 89 9.74 10.56 -1.09
N LEU A 90 8.92 10.12 -2.03
CA LEU A 90 8.99 10.53 -3.42
C LEU A 90 8.06 11.72 -3.66
N ASP A 91 8.53 12.71 -4.39
CA ASP A 91 7.68 13.80 -4.86
C ASP A 91 6.82 13.29 -6.02
N ILE A 92 5.50 13.48 -5.87
CA ILE A 92 4.45 12.99 -6.77
C ILE A 92 3.39 14.07 -6.97
#